data_AF-A0A6V7LEN2-F1
#
_entry.id   AF-A0A6V7LEN2-F1
#
_cell.length_a   1.000
_cell.length_b   1.000
_cell.length_c   1.000
_cell.angle_alpha   90.00
_cell.angle_beta   90.00
_cell.angle_gamma   90.00
#
_symmetry.space_group_name_H-M   'P 1'
#
loop_
_entity.id
_entity.type
_entity.pdbx_description
1 polymer ?
#
loop_
_entity_poly.entity_id
_entity_poly.type
_entity_poly.pdbx_seq_one_letter_code
_entity_poly.pdbx_strand_id
1 'polypeptide(L)' 'AWFSWASGTTGIPQEVTISEDAMSASCEGYEHRVVLSSVGFSRGIHYWELTIDRYHSDTDPAFGIARADVSRDKML' A
#
# COMPACT_ATOMS: atom_id res chain seq x y z
N ALA A 1 6.49 -15.93 5.75
CA ALA A 1 5.40 -16.06 4.77
C ALA A 1 5.62 -15.00 3.71
N TRP A 2 5.35 -15.31 2.44
CA TRP A 2 5.38 -14.31 1.38
C TRP A 2 4.03 -13.58 1.32
N PHE A 3 4.04 -12.29 1.01
CA PHE A 3 2.84 -11.48 0.87
C PHE A 3 2.97 -10.55 -0.34
N SER A 4 1.83 -10.02 -0.76
CA SER A 4 1.67 -9.12 -1.90
C SER A 4 0.71 -7.99 -1.50
N TRP A 5 0.44 -7.04 -2.38
CA TRP A 5 -0.61 -6.05 -2.18
C TRP A 5 -2.00 -6.72 -2.25
N ALA A 6 -2.94 -6.25 -1.42
CA ALA A 6 -4.28 -6.81 -1.36
C ALA A 6 -5.16 -6.34 -2.55
N SER A 7 -4.97 -6.97 -3.72
CA SER A 7 -5.66 -6.61 -4.98
C SER A 7 -7.16 -7.02 -5.04
N GLY A 8 -7.56 -8.02 -4.26
CA GLY A 8 -8.94 -8.55 -4.26
C GLY A 8 -9.84 -8.01 -3.14
N THR A 9 -9.34 -7.14 -2.27
CA THR A 9 -10.13 -6.63 -1.14
C THR A 9 -11.02 -5.46 -1.55
N THR A 10 -12.26 -5.46 -1.08
CA THR A 10 -13.15 -4.30 -1.17
C THR A 10 -12.47 -3.07 -0.57
N GLY A 11 -12.40 -1.98 -1.34
CA GLY A 11 -11.86 -0.70 -0.87
C GLY A 11 -10.47 -0.33 -1.37
N ILE A 12 -9.96 -0.90 -2.46
CA ILE A 12 -8.86 -0.23 -3.18
C ILE A 12 -9.40 1.09 -3.74
N PRO A 13 -8.79 2.24 -3.41
CA PRO A 13 -9.22 3.51 -3.98
C PRO A 13 -9.11 3.48 -5.51
N GLN A 14 -10.05 4.12 -6.21
CA GLN A 14 -10.12 4.08 -7.68
C GLN A 14 -8.84 4.60 -8.35
N GLU A 15 -8.11 5.47 -7.68
CA GLU A 15 -6.90 6.10 -8.17
C GLU A 15 -5.64 5.23 -7.96
N VAL A 16 -5.76 4.13 -7.22
CA VAL A 16 -4.68 3.17 -7.02
C VAL A 16 -4.73 2.08 -8.08
N THR A 17 -3.60 1.86 -8.73
CA THR A 17 -3.40 0.70 -9.63
C THR A 17 -2.39 -0.25 -8.99
N ILE A 18 -2.70 -1.55 -9.06
CA ILE A 18 -1.82 -2.63 -8.59
C ILE A 18 -1.40 -3.46 -9.81
N SER A 19 -0.13 -3.84 -9.90
CA SER A 19 0.39 -4.70 -10.96
C SER A 19 -0.26 -6.09 -10.95
N GLU A 20 -0.19 -6.80 -12.08
CA GLU A 20 -0.79 -8.14 -12.22
C GLU A 20 -0.22 -9.15 -11.20
N ASP A 21 1.08 -9.05 -10.89
CA ASP A 21 1.75 -9.87 -9.87
C ASP A 21 1.51 -9.39 -8.42
N ALA A 22 0.80 -8.28 -8.26
CA ALA A 22 0.53 -7.61 -6.99
C ALA A 22 1.79 -7.25 -6.17
N MET A 23 2.92 -7.00 -6.83
CA MET A 23 4.17 -6.57 -6.18
C MET A 23 4.44 -5.07 -6.29
N SER A 24 3.77 -4.38 -7.22
CA SER A 24 3.91 -2.94 -7.43
C SER A 24 2.55 -2.25 -7.27
N ALA A 25 2.57 -1.04 -6.72
CA ALA A 25 1.40 -0.18 -6.60
C ALA A 25 1.76 1.24 -7.02
N SER A 26 0.85 1.89 -7.73
CA SER A 26 0.92 3.31 -8.08
C SER A 26 -0.39 4.00 -7.71
N CYS A 27 -0.32 5.31 -7.48
CA CYS A 27 -1.49 6.14 -7.27
C CYS A 27 -1.41 7.33 -8.23
N GLU A 28 -2.53 7.65 -8.86
CA GLU A 28 -2.69 8.89 -9.61
C GLU A 28 -3.49 9.92 -8.79
N GLY A 29 -3.30 11.21 -9.06
CA GLY A 29 -3.98 12.29 -8.34
C GLY A 29 -3.17 12.87 -7.16
N TYR A 30 -3.77 13.87 -6.52
CA TYR A 30 -3.14 14.65 -5.44
C TYR A 30 -3.50 14.18 -4.03
N GLU A 31 -4.56 13.38 -3.91
CA GLU A 31 -5.04 12.91 -2.62
C GLU A 31 -4.29 11.64 -2.16
N HIS A 32 -3.95 11.57 -0.87
CA HIS A 32 -3.29 10.40 -0.32
C HIS A 32 -4.24 9.20 -0.26
N ARG A 33 -3.75 8.05 -0.74
CA ARG A 33 -4.45 6.78 -0.74
C ARG A 33 -3.66 5.72 0.01
N VAL A 34 -4.36 4.84 0.74
CA VAL A 34 -3.72 3.74 1.50
C VAL A 34 -4.04 2.39 0.87
N VAL A 35 -3.00 1.58 0.73
CA VAL A 35 -3.06 0.18 0.32
C VAL A 35 -2.45 -0.68 1.42
N LEU A 36 -3.05 -1.85 1.67
CA LEU A 36 -2.56 -2.82 2.64
C LEU A 36 -2.01 -4.07 1.93
N SER A 37 -1.13 -4.78 2.62
CA SER A 37 -0.70 -6.13 2.22
C SER A 37 -1.84 -7.13 2.37
N SER A 38 -1.74 -8.24 1.63
CA SER A 38 -2.65 -9.39 1.72
C SER A 38 -2.52 -10.18 3.03
N VAL A 39 -1.46 -9.95 3.78
CA VAL A 39 -1.16 -10.63 5.06
C VAL A 39 -0.90 -9.61 6.16
N GLY A 40 -1.60 -9.76 7.28
CA GLY A 40 -1.34 -9.03 8.52
C GLY A 40 -0.51 -9.87 9.50
N PHE A 41 0.24 -9.19 10.37
CA PHE A 41 1.06 -9.82 11.40
C PHE A 41 0.45 -9.62 12.78
N SER A 42 0.56 -10.63 13.65
CA SER A 42 0.08 -10.55 15.04
C SER A 42 1.15 -10.82 16.09
N ARG A 43 2.22 -11.54 15.74
CA ARG A 43 3.34 -11.92 16.62
C ARG A 43 4.63 -12.11 15.82
N GLY A 44 5.78 -12.01 16.48
CA GLY A 44 7.10 -12.23 15.90
C GLY A 44 7.78 -10.96 15.36
N ILE A 45 8.91 -11.14 14.68
CA ILE A 45 9.68 -10.07 14.03
C ILE A 45 9.56 -10.28 12.52
N HIS A 46 9.17 -9.23 11.81
CA HIS A 46 8.95 -9.25 10.37
C HIS A 46 9.78 -8.15 9.72
N TYR A 47 10.31 -8.44 8.54
CA TYR A 47 11.11 -7.52 7.75
C TYR A 47 10.58 -7.51 6.32
N TRP A 48 10.53 -6.32 5.73
CA TRP A 48 10.17 -6.09 4.34
C TRP A 48 10.92 -4.88 3.83
N GLU A 49 11.05 -4.81 2.52
CA GLU A 49 11.66 -3.69 1.81
C GLU A 49 10.66 -3.14 0.80
N LEU A 50 10.78 -1.85 0.50
CA LEU A 50 10.02 -1.19 -0.55
C LEU A 50 11.02 -0.46 -1.45
N THR A 51 10.84 -0.61 -2.76
CA THR A 51 11.61 0.14 -3.76
C THR A 51 10.70 1.17 -4.38
N ILE A 52 11.19 2.41 -4.51
CA ILE A 52 10.47 3.48 -5.20
C ILE A 52 10.87 3.44 -6.67
N ASP A 53 10.03 2.86 -7.52
CA ASP A 53 10.31 2.73 -8.95
C ASP A 53 10.24 4.08 -9.68
N ARG A 54 9.34 4.97 -9.24
CA ARG A 54 9.14 6.31 -9.81
C ARG A 54 8.73 7.30 -8.72
N TYR A 55 9.45 8.41 -8.66
CA TYR A 55 9.17 9.51 -7.73
C TYR A 55 8.93 10.81 -8.51
N HIS A 56 7.89 11.55 -8.13
CA HIS A 56 7.55 12.84 -8.72
C HIS A 56 7.76 13.94 -7.69
N SER A 57 8.16 15.12 -8.14
CA SER A 57 8.33 16.26 -7.25
C SER A 57 6.97 16.60 -6.61
N ASP A 58 6.98 16.91 -5.31
CA ASP A 58 5.81 17.30 -4.50
C ASP A 58 4.89 16.15 -4.05
N THR A 59 5.46 14.95 -3.87
CA THR A 59 4.74 13.82 -3.24
C THR A 59 5.44 13.36 -1.96
N ASP A 60 4.68 13.19 -0.88
CA ASP A 60 5.19 12.68 0.41
C ASP A 60 4.65 11.26 0.66
N PRO A 61 5.28 10.20 0.12
CA PRO A 61 4.84 8.83 0.35
C PRO A 61 5.14 8.40 1.80
N ALA A 62 4.14 7.81 2.45
CA ALA A 62 4.25 7.24 3.79
C ALA A 62 4.27 5.71 3.74
N PHE A 63 5.15 5.09 4.53
CA PHE A 63 5.30 3.63 4.62
C PHE A 63 5.25 3.20 6.08
N GLY A 64 4.53 2.12 6.38
CA GLY A 64 4.41 1.67 7.76
C GLY A 64 3.47 0.48 7.96
N ILE A 65 2.98 0.37 9.19
CA ILE A 65 2.04 -0.66 9.63
C ILE A 65 0.72 0.02 9.97
N ALA A 66 -0.38 -0.52 9.47
CA ALA A 66 -1.72 -0.07 9.78
C ALA A 66 -2.62 -1.24 10.20
N ARG A 67 -3.71 -0.91 10.90
CA ARG A 67 -4.77 -1.87 11.18
C ARG A 67 -5.65 -2.06 9.94
N ALA A 68 -6.35 -3.19 9.88
CA ALA A 68 -7.23 -3.52 8.75
C ALA A 68 -8.37 -2.49 8.54
N ASP A 69 -8.74 -1.75 9.59
CA ASP A 69 -9.78 -0.71 9.60
C ASP A 69 -9.24 0.72 9.36
N VAL A 70 -8.01 0.88 8.87
CA VAL A 70 -7.43 2.20 8.56
C VAL A 70 -8.24 2.94 7.48
N SER A 71 -8.33 4.27 7.63
CA SER A 71 -8.90 5.17 6.61
C SER A 71 -8.07 5.07 5.32
N ARG A 72 -8.72 4.85 4.18
CA ARG A 72 -8.02 4.65 2.90
C ARG A 72 -7.84 5.91 2.06
N ASP A 73 -8.34 7.03 2.57
CA ASP A 73 -8.45 8.35 1.97
C ASP A 73 -7.64 9.41 2.72
N LYS A 74 -6.70 8.99 3.58
CA LYS A 74 -5.86 9.88 4.38
C LYS A 74 -4.42 9.43 4.34
N MET A 75 -3.52 10.34 4.69
CA MET A 75 -2.13 10.02 4.94
C MET A 75 -2.00 9.08 6.15
N LEU A 76 -1.01 8.19 6.07
CA LEU A 76 -0.71 7.12 7.02
C LEU A 76 -0.02 7.65 8.29
#